data_AF-A0A816FIT4-F1
#
_entry.id   AF-A0A816FIT4-F1
#
_cell.length_a   1.000
_cell.length_b   1.000
_cell.length_c   1.000
_cell.angle_alpha   90.00
_cell.angle_beta   90.00
_cell.angle_gamma   90.00
#
_symmetry.space_group_name_H-M   'P 1'
#
loop_
_entity.id
_entity.type
_entity.pdbx_description
1 polymer ?
#
loop_
_entity_poly.entity_id
_entity_poly.type
_entity_poly.pdbx_seq_one_letter_code
_entity_poly.pdbx_strand_id
1 'polypeptide(L)'
;LGSENVVKCQQFVEKHCLAYCLMALSSRCGLLRAVVYNCLARFEQHLVTQKFYCKEQILTMLTLLKQSIKKSNLKLAPIVALFLSKLVDLFTHPESKMYRTITRFLLKQPYIDLVHIPLFGELFHSSSTEYKYERGWILNLLKHGIKDSIDYTLCTKAYVFKTLMTFYNCSLCDDSTKIEILNVFHSTSKLQDVLMSLLFDYGFLLWLQILIKNCSSESLKILSLIIKNLGLRLQSIDNQVQLLEFDCLLMLFIRRLKNETTIASSIADNVMSTIVKYQERLKLSVGIQQIKHIADYSTIVKKTSLLSCFC
;
A
#
# COMPACT_ATOMS: atom_id res chain seq x y z
N LEU A 1 10.82 13.46 -39.07
CA LEU A 1 11.83 12.71 -38.28
C LEU A 1 12.66 11.91 -39.28
N GLY A 2 13.98 12.07 -39.30
CA GLY A 2 14.86 11.32 -40.19
C GLY A 2 14.79 9.81 -39.93
N SER A 3 15.04 8.99 -40.96
CA SER A 3 14.93 7.53 -40.96
C SER A 3 15.81 6.82 -39.93
N GLU A 4 16.86 7.48 -39.42
CA GLU A 4 17.85 6.88 -38.51
C GLU A 4 17.45 6.87 -37.03
N ASN A 5 16.36 7.55 -36.64
CA ASN A 5 15.93 7.68 -35.24
C ASN A 5 14.58 6.99 -34.93
N VAL A 6 14.18 6.00 -35.72
CA VAL A 6 12.88 5.32 -35.53
C VAL A 6 12.96 4.34 -34.36
N VAL A 7 12.35 4.68 -33.23
CA VAL A 7 12.20 3.79 -32.07
C VAL A 7 11.22 2.66 -32.41
N LYS A 8 11.62 1.40 -32.26
CA LYS A 8 10.71 0.24 -32.34
C LYS A 8 9.77 0.24 -31.13
N CYS A 9 8.55 0.76 -31.30
CA CYS A 9 7.63 1.02 -30.20
C CYS A 9 7.20 -0.27 -29.49
N GLN A 10 6.98 -1.34 -30.25
CA GLN A 10 6.65 -2.66 -29.68
C GLN A 10 7.74 -3.13 -28.71
N GLN A 11 9.01 -3.11 -29.12
CA GLN A 11 10.12 -3.53 -28.26
C GLN A 11 10.30 -2.62 -27.04
N PHE A 12 10.03 -1.32 -27.19
CA PHE A 12 10.07 -0.37 -26.08
C PHE A 12 9.00 -0.68 -25.01
N VAL A 13 7.82 -1.13 -25.45
CA VAL A 13 6.74 -1.58 -24.58
C VAL A 13 7.05 -2.92 -23.94
N GLU A 14 7.46 -3.92 -24.73
CA GLU A 14 7.80 -5.28 -24.27
C GLU A 14 8.95 -5.28 -23.25
N LYS A 15 9.88 -4.32 -23.33
CA LYS A 15 10.97 -4.14 -22.36
C LYS A 15 10.59 -3.27 -21.14
N HIS A 16 9.29 -3.01 -20.92
CA HIS A 16 8.75 -2.17 -19.85
C HIS A 16 9.29 -0.72 -19.81
N CYS A 17 9.88 -0.21 -20.90
CA CYS A 17 10.43 1.14 -20.92
C CYS A 17 9.32 2.20 -20.82
N LEU A 18 8.18 1.97 -21.50
CA LEU A 18 7.02 2.87 -21.41
C LEU A 18 6.43 2.91 -19.99
N ALA A 19 6.28 1.74 -19.36
CA ALA A 19 5.82 1.61 -17.98
C ALA A 19 6.74 2.38 -17.01
N TYR A 20 8.06 2.25 -17.19
CA TYR A 20 9.05 3.00 -16.41
C TYR A 20 8.93 4.52 -16.62
N CYS A 21 8.77 4.98 -17.86
CA CYS A 21 8.53 6.40 -18.16
C CYS A 21 7.27 6.91 -17.43
N LEU A 22 6.15 6.19 -17.49
CA LEU A 22 4.92 6.58 -16.79
C LEU A 22 5.14 6.67 -15.28
N MET A 23 5.84 5.70 -14.68
CA MET A 23 6.19 5.74 -13.26
C MET A 23 7.08 6.95 -12.93
N ALA A 24 8.05 7.27 -13.78
CA ALA A 24 9.00 8.37 -13.58
C ALA A 24 8.35 9.77 -13.57
N LEU A 25 7.12 9.93 -14.10
CA LEU A 25 6.32 11.15 -13.95
C LEU A 25 5.96 11.47 -12.49
N SER A 26 6.03 10.49 -11.60
CA SER A 26 5.85 10.69 -10.14
C SER A 26 7.12 11.17 -9.43
N SER A 27 8.27 11.26 -10.12
CA SER A 27 9.54 11.61 -9.50
C SER A 27 9.50 13.00 -8.86
N ARG A 28 10.22 13.18 -7.75
CA ARG A 28 10.41 14.51 -7.12
C ARG A 28 11.30 15.42 -7.98
N CYS A 29 12.22 14.85 -8.76
CA CYS A 29 13.13 15.60 -9.63
C CYS A 29 12.39 16.18 -10.84
N GLY A 30 12.32 17.52 -10.92
CA GLY A 30 11.63 18.21 -12.02
C GLY A 30 12.29 18.02 -13.38
N LEU A 31 13.61 17.91 -13.44
CA LEU A 31 14.34 17.65 -14.68
C LEU A 31 14.03 16.27 -15.24
N LEU A 32 14.02 15.24 -14.39
CA LEU A 32 13.66 13.89 -14.80
C LEU A 32 12.24 13.86 -15.38
N ARG A 33 11.27 14.50 -14.71
CA ARG A 33 9.91 14.59 -15.23
C ARG A 33 9.85 15.29 -16.59
N ALA A 34 10.58 16.39 -16.78
CA ALA A 34 10.60 17.10 -18.05
C ALA A 34 11.18 16.25 -19.20
N VAL A 35 12.27 15.52 -18.94
CA VAL A 35 12.86 14.57 -19.90
C VAL A 35 11.86 13.47 -20.25
N VAL A 36 11.17 12.92 -19.25
CA VAL A 36 10.18 11.87 -19.43
C VAL A 36 8.97 12.37 -20.22
N TYR A 37 8.46 13.57 -19.95
CA TYR A 37 7.39 14.17 -20.75
C TYR A 37 7.78 14.33 -22.22
N ASN A 38 9.00 14.78 -22.49
CA ASN A 38 9.53 14.86 -23.85
C ASN A 38 9.69 13.48 -24.50
N CYS A 39 10.14 12.48 -23.72
CA CYS A 39 10.23 11.09 -24.17
C CYS A 39 8.86 10.53 -24.58
N LEU A 40 7.82 10.76 -23.77
CA LEU A 40 6.45 10.34 -24.08
C LEU A 40 5.89 11.05 -25.32
N ALA A 41 6.15 12.36 -25.47
CA ALA A 41 5.71 13.12 -26.64
C ALA A 41 6.38 12.61 -27.94
N ARG A 42 7.68 12.27 -27.89
CA ARG A 42 8.38 11.66 -29.04
C ARG A 42 7.89 10.24 -29.30
N PHE A 43 7.68 9.45 -28.26
CA PHE A 43 7.13 8.10 -28.38
C PHE A 43 5.77 8.10 -29.07
N GLU A 44 4.87 9.03 -28.72
CA GLU A 44 3.57 9.23 -29.38
C GLU A 44 3.73 9.47 -30.89
N GLN A 45 4.69 10.31 -31.31
CA GLN A 45 4.97 10.58 -32.73
C GLN A 45 5.41 9.32 -33.49
N HIS A 46 6.24 8.47 -32.88
CA HIS A 46 6.67 7.21 -33.49
C HIS A 46 5.56 6.14 -33.49
N LEU A 47 4.67 6.19 -32.50
CA LEU A 47 3.58 5.24 -32.33
C LEU A 47 2.58 5.32 -33.49
N VAL A 48 2.27 6.53 -33.98
CA VAL A 48 1.29 6.77 -35.06
C VAL A 48 1.61 5.96 -36.32
N THR A 49 2.88 5.87 -36.70
CA THR A 49 3.32 5.23 -37.95
C THR A 49 3.51 3.72 -37.84
N GLN A 50 3.49 3.15 -36.64
CA GLN A 50 3.72 1.72 -36.42
C GLN A 50 2.40 0.95 -36.26
N LYS A 51 2.44 -0.38 -36.42
CA LYS A 51 1.29 -1.29 -36.25
C LYS A 51 1.71 -2.46 -35.37
N PHE A 52 1.05 -2.63 -34.22
CA PHE A 52 1.20 -3.78 -33.33
C PHE A 52 -0.02 -3.90 -32.41
N TYR A 53 -0.19 -5.06 -31.77
CA TYR A 53 -1.41 -5.49 -31.07
C TYR A 53 -1.99 -4.49 -30.04
N CYS A 54 -1.13 -3.75 -29.32
CA CYS A 54 -1.53 -2.88 -28.21
C CYS A 54 -1.56 -1.38 -28.56
N LYS A 55 -1.32 -1.04 -29.83
CA LYS A 55 -1.08 0.34 -30.26
C LYS A 55 -2.23 1.27 -29.86
N GLU A 56 -3.47 0.89 -30.16
CA GLU A 56 -4.63 1.76 -29.99
C GLU A 56 -4.92 2.05 -28.51
N GLN A 57 -4.76 1.06 -27.63
CA GLN A 57 -4.92 1.22 -26.18
C GLN A 57 -3.85 2.17 -25.61
N ILE A 58 -2.60 2.00 -26.04
CA ILE A 58 -1.50 2.87 -25.62
C ILE A 58 -1.71 4.30 -26.12
N LEU A 59 -2.06 4.48 -27.40
CA LEU A 59 -2.32 5.80 -27.98
C LEU A 59 -3.49 6.49 -27.26
N THR A 60 -4.56 5.76 -26.98
CA THR A 60 -5.71 6.26 -26.23
C THR A 60 -5.28 6.70 -24.82
N MET A 61 -4.57 5.85 -24.07
CA MET A 61 -4.09 6.18 -22.73
C MET A 61 -3.18 7.43 -22.73
N LEU A 62 -2.24 7.53 -23.67
CA LEU A 62 -1.36 8.70 -23.79
C LEU A 62 -2.14 9.97 -24.13
N THR A 63 -3.13 9.86 -25.00
CA THR A 63 -4.04 10.97 -25.35
C THR A 63 -4.82 11.43 -24.13
N LEU A 64 -5.46 10.51 -23.39
CA LEU A 64 -6.19 10.83 -22.17
C LEU A 64 -5.28 11.48 -21.13
N LEU A 65 -4.07 10.95 -20.94
CA LEU A 65 -3.09 11.49 -20.00
C LEU A 65 -2.72 12.93 -20.37
N LYS A 66 -2.46 13.18 -21.65
CA LYS A 66 -2.17 14.52 -22.18
C LYS A 66 -3.31 15.51 -21.91
N GLN A 67 -4.56 15.10 -22.12
CA GLN A 67 -5.74 15.91 -21.80
C GLN A 67 -5.92 16.18 -20.30
N SER A 68 -5.34 15.33 -19.45
CA SER A 68 -5.45 15.44 -17.99
C SER A 68 -4.45 16.42 -17.38
N ILE A 69 -3.35 16.71 -18.08
CA ILE A 69 -2.25 17.54 -17.57
C ILE A 69 -2.58 19.01 -17.77
N LYS A 70 -2.97 19.69 -16.69
CA LYS A 70 -3.32 21.12 -16.69
C LYS A 70 -2.15 22.07 -16.40
N LYS A 71 -1.01 21.52 -15.94
CA LYS A 71 0.17 22.29 -15.52
C LYS A 71 1.41 21.72 -16.18
N SER A 72 2.29 22.59 -16.68
CA SER A 72 3.58 22.17 -17.22
C SER A 72 4.40 21.42 -16.17
N ASN A 73 5.03 20.32 -16.61
CA ASN A 73 5.90 19.47 -15.79
C ASN A 73 5.24 18.97 -14.47
N LEU A 74 3.93 18.70 -14.52
CA LEU A 74 3.15 18.19 -13.40
C LEU A 74 3.78 16.92 -12.82
N LYS A 75 3.89 16.84 -11.50
CA LYS A 75 4.21 15.60 -10.79
C LYS A 75 2.93 14.79 -10.61
N LEU A 76 2.88 13.58 -11.14
CA LEU A 76 1.76 12.68 -10.87
C LEU A 76 1.86 12.11 -9.45
N ALA A 77 0.71 11.82 -8.84
CA ALA A 77 0.67 11.01 -7.63
C ALA A 77 1.27 9.63 -7.94
N PRO A 78 2.24 9.11 -7.15
CA PRO A 78 2.83 7.79 -7.35
C PRO A 78 1.81 6.67 -7.59
N ILE A 79 0.67 6.68 -6.91
CA ILE A 79 -0.39 5.68 -7.12
C ILE A 79 -1.01 5.75 -8.52
N VAL A 80 -1.20 6.96 -9.05
CA VAL A 80 -1.75 7.18 -10.40
C VAL A 80 -0.69 6.79 -11.45
N ALA A 81 0.58 7.15 -11.22
CA ALA A 81 1.66 6.76 -12.11
C ALA A 81 1.85 5.23 -12.16
N LEU A 82 1.74 4.56 -11.00
CA LEU A 82 1.76 3.10 -10.92
C LEU A 82 0.55 2.46 -11.62
N PHE A 83 -0.63 3.06 -11.50
CA PHE A 83 -1.83 2.62 -12.21
C PHE A 83 -1.58 2.61 -13.73
N LEU A 84 -1.11 3.74 -14.28
CA LEU A 84 -0.79 3.88 -15.71
C LEU A 84 0.31 2.89 -16.15
N SER A 85 1.35 2.71 -15.34
CA SER A 85 2.39 1.71 -15.57
C SER A 85 1.79 0.30 -15.69
N LYS A 86 0.89 -0.09 -14.77
CA LYS A 86 0.22 -1.41 -14.80
C LYS A 86 -0.73 -1.55 -15.99
N LEU A 87 -1.29 -0.47 -16.53
CA LEU A 87 -2.12 -0.55 -17.73
C LEU A 87 -1.32 -1.01 -18.94
N VAL A 88 -0.07 -0.56 -19.07
CA VAL A 88 0.83 -0.99 -20.15
C VAL A 88 1.01 -2.51 -20.13
N ASP A 89 1.25 -3.08 -18.95
CA ASP A 89 1.37 -4.53 -18.78
C ASP A 89 0.04 -5.23 -19.12
N LEU A 90 -1.12 -4.65 -18.78
CA LEU A 90 -2.41 -5.25 -19.12
C LEU A 90 -2.72 -5.19 -20.62
N PHE A 91 -2.25 -4.16 -21.34
CA PHE A 91 -2.47 -4.08 -22.78
C PHE A 91 -1.77 -5.21 -23.53
N THR A 92 -0.58 -5.62 -23.07
CA THR A 92 0.18 -6.72 -23.67
C THR A 92 -0.35 -8.12 -23.31
N HIS A 93 -1.34 -8.21 -22.42
CA HIS A 93 -1.91 -9.46 -21.89
C HIS A 93 -3.45 -9.45 -21.99
N PRO A 94 -4.01 -9.59 -23.21
CA PRO A 94 -5.46 -9.52 -23.44
C PRO A 94 -6.27 -10.64 -22.79
N GLU A 95 -5.64 -11.75 -22.44
CA GLU A 95 -6.20 -12.86 -21.67
C GLU A 95 -6.48 -12.50 -20.21
N SER A 96 -5.98 -11.36 -19.74
CA SER A 96 -6.21 -10.90 -18.38
C SER A 96 -7.69 -10.60 -18.12
N LYS A 97 -8.18 -11.07 -16.96
CA LYS A 97 -9.53 -10.78 -16.45
C LYS A 97 -9.80 -9.28 -16.32
N MET A 98 -8.77 -8.46 -16.13
CA MET A 98 -8.88 -7.01 -16.02
C MET A 98 -8.96 -6.29 -17.37
N TYR A 99 -8.65 -6.96 -18.48
CA TYR A 99 -8.53 -6.32 -19.80
C TYR A 99 -9.83 -5.60 -20.20
N ARG A 100 -10.99 -6.23 -19.98
CA ARG A 100 -12.30 -5.65 -20.27
C ARG A 100 -12.59 -4.41 -19.42
N THR A 101 -12.27 -4.47 -18.12
CA THR A 101 -12.49 -3.36 -17.19
C THR A 101 -11.60 -2.17 -17.53
N ILE A 102 -10.34 -2.40 -17.88
CA ILE A 102 -9.43 -1.32 -18.32
C ILE A 102 -9.85 -0.74 -19.68
N THR A 103 -10.22 -1.58 -20.65
CA THR A 103 -10.69 -1.08 -21.95
C THR A 103 -11.93 -0.21 -21.79
N ARG A 104 -12.88 -0.62 -20.93
CA ARG A 104 -14.05 0.20 -20.60
C ARG A 104 -13.64 1.53 -19.95
N PHE A 105 -12.67 1.50 -19.03
CA PHE A 105 -12.15 2.71 -18.39
C PHE A 105 -11.61 3.72 -19.40
N LEU A 106 -10.79 3.29 -20.38
CA LEU A 106 -10.24 4.17 -21.41
C LEU A 106 -11.32 4.83 -22.28
N LEU A 107 -12.45 4.17 -22.47
CA LEU A 107 -13.55 4.67 -23.31
C LEU A 107 -14.58 5.50 -22.52
N LYS A 108 -14.49 5.53 -21.18
CA LYS A 108 -15.52 6.11 -20.29
C LYS A 108 -15.47 7.63 -20.23
N GLN A 109 -14.28 8.22 -20.26
CA GLN A 109 -14.07 9.67 -20.07
C GLN A 109 -13.00 10.18 -21.04
N PRO A 110 -13.09 11.45 -21.49
CA PRO A 110 -12.12 12.05 -22.40
C PRO A 110 -10.81 12.49 -21.71
N TYR A 111 -10.64 12.20 -20.41
CA TYR A 111 -9.43 12.42 -19.63
C TYR A 111 -9.35 11.40 -18.49
N ILE A 112 -8.17 11.28 -17.86
CA ILE A 112 -7.95 10.52 -16.64
C ILE A 112 -8.05 11.48 -15.45
N ASP A 113 -8.92 11.17 -14.50
CA ASP A 113 -8.98 11.94 -13.25
C ASP A 113 -7.72 11.70 -12.40
N LEU A 114 -6.84 12.70 -12.36
CA LEU A 114 -5.59 12.68 -11.60
C LEU A 114 -5.79 13.06 -10.12
N VAL A 115 -7.01 13.46 -9.71
CA VAL A 115 -7.35 13.94 -8.37
C VAL A 115 -8.08 12.88 -7.53
N HIS A 116 -8.34 11.70 -8.12
CA HIS A 116 -8.87 10.53 -7.43
C HIS A 116 -8.07 9.27 -7.79
N ILE A 117 -8.21 8.22 -6.99
CA ILE A 117 -7.60 6.92 -7.29
C ILE A 117 -8.40 6.26 -8.40
N PRO A 118 -7.80 5.98 -9.58
CA PRO A 118 -8.52 5.40 -10.69
C PRO A 118 -9.17 4.06 -10.31
N LEU A 119 -10.44 3.90 -10.67
CA LEU A 119 -11.21 2.66 -10.53
C LEU A 119 -11.38 2.12 -9.09
N PHE A 120 -10.99 2.85 -8.03
CA PHE A 120 -11.05 2.31 -6.67
C PHE A 120 -12.45 1.80 -6.29
N GLY A 121 -13.47 2.66 -6.41
CA GLY A 121 -14.84 2.29 -6.07
C GLY A 121 -15.41 1.18 -6.94
N GLU A 122 -15.10 1.20 -8.25
CA GLU A 122 -15.59 0.23 -9.24
C GLU A 122 -15.01 -1.17 -8.99
N LEU A 123 -13.71 -1.27 -8.70
CA LEU A 123 -13.03 -2.56 -8.50
C LEU A 123 -13.24 -3.12 -7.10
N PHE A 124 -13.21 -2.27 -6.07
CA PHE A 124 -13.30 -2.75 -4.68
C PHE A 124 -14.70 -3.28 -4.35
N HIS A 125 -15.74 -2.61 -4.84
CA HIS A 125 -17.14 -2.98 -4.65
C HIS A 125 -17.74 -3.67 -5.88
N SER A 126 -16.91 -4.30 -6.71
CA SER A 126 -17.39 -4.97 -7.93
C SER A 126 -18.40 -6.07 -7.60
N SER A 127 -19.46 -6.12 -8.40
CA SER A 127 -20.46 -7.19 -8.40
C SER A 127 -20.25 -8.18 -9.56
N SER A 128 -19.11 -8.12 -10.26
CA SER A 128 -18.80 -9.01 -11.36
C SER A 128 -18.49 -10.43 -10.86
N THR A 129 -18.52 -11.42 -11.74
CA THR A 129 -18.04 -12.79 -11.42
C THR A 129 -16.54 -12.81 -11.08
N GLU A 130 -15.80 -11.79 -11.50
CA GLU A 130 -14.36 -11.64 -11.29
C GLU A 130 -14.01 -10.71 -10.11
N TYR A 131 -15.00 -10.37 -9.26
CA TYR A 131 -14.83 -9.40 -8.18
C TYR A 131 -13.62 -9.66 -7.29
N LYS A 132 -13.25 -10.93 -7.06
CA LYS A 132 -12.07 -11.29 -6.25
C LYS A 132 -10.77 -10.83 -6.92
N TYR A 133 -10.65 -11.04 -8.24
CA TYR A 133 -9.50 -10.61 -9.01
C TYR A 133 -9.43 -9.08 -9.08
N GLU A 134 -10.56 -8.43 -9.34
CA GLU A 134 -10.67 -6.97 -9.38
C GLU A 134 -10.31 -6.32 -8.03
N ARG A 135 -10.84 -6.85 -6.93
CA ARG A 135 -10.52 -6.40 -5.57
C ARG A 135 -9.05 -6.63 -5.21
N GLY A 136 -8.50 -7.80 -5.54
CA GLY A 136 -7.08 -8.09 -5.34
C GLY A 136 -6.19 -7.15 -6.13
N TRP A 137 -6.57 -6.81 -7.36
CA TRP A 137 -5.83 -5.89 -8.22
C TRP A 137 -5.75 -4.48 -7.62
N ILE A 138 -6.89 -3.93 -7.16
CA ILE A 138 -6.92 -2.60 -6.55
C ILE A 138 -6.22 -2.56 -5.18
N LEU A 139 -6.30 -3.62 -4.37
CA LEU A 139 -5.54 -3.73 -3.13
C LEU A 139 -4.04 -3.79 -3.38
N ASN A 140 -3.60 -4.52 -4.42
CA ASN A 140 -2.20 -4.53 -4.84
C ASN A 140 -1.73 -3.15 -5.30
N LEU A 141 -2.57 -2.41 -6.04
CA LEU A 141 -2.29 -1.03 -6.41
C LEU A 141 -2.11 -0.13 -5.18
N LEU A 142 -3.00 -0.22 -4.18
CA LEU A 142 -2.88 0.55 -2.94
C LEU A 142 -1.61 0.21 -2.16
N LYS A 143 -1.32 -1.09 -2.00
CA LYS A 143 -0.14 -1.61 -1.28
C LYS A 143 1.16 -1.04 -1.86
N HIS A 144 1.28 -1.00 -3.18
CA HIS A 144 2.51 -0.56 -3.85
C HIS A 144 2.50 0.91 -4.25
N GLY A 145 1.33 1.54 -4.39
CA GLY A 145 1.17 2.87 -4.96
C GLY A 145 1.17 4.00 -3.94
N ILE A 146 0.77 3.75 -2.69
CA ILE A 146 0.80 4.80 -1.65
C ILE A 146 2.25 5.00 -1.19
N LYS A 147 2.86 6.12 -1.58
CA LYS A 147 4.29 6.42 -1.32
C LYS A 147 4.54 7.75 -0.64
N ASP A 148 3.68 8.75 -0.83
CA ASP A 148 3.85 10.06 -0.20
C ASP A 148 2.53 10.74 0.18
N SER A 149 2.62 11.97 0.66
CA SER A 149 1.48 12.77 1.13
C SER A 149 0.46 13.10 0.03
N ILE A 150 0.87 13.11 -1.25
CA ILE A 150 -0.06 13.31 -2.36
C ILE A 150 -0.97 12.09 -2.47
N ASP A 151 -0.40 10.88 -2.42
CA ASP A 151 -1.17 9.63 -2.47
C ASP A 151 -2.13 9.52 -1.27
N TYR A 152 -1.65 9.91 -0.09
CA TYR A 152 -2.47 9.96 1.12
C TYR A 152 -3.68 10.89 0.95
N THR A 153 -3.48 12.09 0.39
CA THR A 153 -4.58 13.03 0.13
C THR A 153 -5.63 12.42 -0.81
N LEU A 154 -5.21 11.67 -1.83
CA LEU A 154 -6.13 10.95 -2.71
C LEU A 154 -6.90 9.86 -1.96
N CYS A 155 -6.21 9.10 -1.09
CA CYS A 155 -6.82 8.06 -0.26
C CYS A 155 -7.86 8.62 0.70
N THR A 156 -7.60 9.77 1.32
CA THR A 156 -8.53 10.43 2.25
C THR A 156 -9.79 10.90 1.52
N LYS A 157 -9.65 11.55 0.36
CA LYS A 157 -10.80 11.98 -0.46
C LYS A 157 -11.69 10.82 -0.90
N ALA A 158 -11.08 9.66 -1.20
CA ALA A 158 -11.79 8.46 -1.60
C ALA A 158 -12.21 7.55 -0.41
N TYR A 159 -12.01 7.99 0.83
CA TYR A 159 -12.30 7.24 2.06
C TYR A 159 -11.69 5.83 2.07
N VAL A 160 -10.52 5.64 1.48
CA VAL A 160 -9.89 4.32 1.31
C VAL A 160 -9.72 3.62 2.65
N PHE A 161 -9.02 4.24 3.60
CA PHE A 161 -8.70 3.60 4.89
C PHE A 161 -9.95 3.20 5.67
N LYS A 162 -10.95 4.08 5.74
CA LYS A 162 -12.24 3.79 6.38
C LYS A 162 -12.94 2.61 5.69
N THR A 163 -12.98 2.61 4.37
CA THR A 163 -13.59 1.53 3.56
C THR A 163 -12.89 0.19 3.84
N LEU A 164 -11.56 0.16 3.85
CA LEU A 164 -10.79 -1.06 4.12
C LEU A 164 -11.00 -1.57 5.56
N MET A 165 -10.99 -0.69 6.56
CA MET A 165 -11.21 -1.06 7.97
C MET A 165 -12.61 -1.63 8.19
N THR A 166 -13.62 -1.01 7.61
CA THR A 166 -15.01 -1.49 7.69
C THR A 166 -15.18 -2.81 6.95
N PHE A 167 -14.64 -2.92 5.74
CA PHE A 167 -14.77 -4.15 4.95
C PHE A 167 -14.07 -5.34 5.59
N TYR A 168 -12.91 -5.14 6.23
CA TYR A 168 -12.20 -6.21 6.96
C TYR A 168 -13.10 -6.92 7.99
N ASN A 169 -13.96 -6.16 8.68
CA ASN A 169 -14.87 -6.68 9.69
C ASN A 169 -16.16 -7.27 9.11
N CYS A 170 -16.39 -7.14 7.80
CA CYS A 170 -17.56 -7.68 7.14
C CYS A 170 -17.45 -9.21 6.99
N SER A 171 -18.57 -9.92 7.14
CA SER A 171 -18.65 -11.37 6.90
C SER A 171 -18.32 -11.77 5.47
N LEU A 172 -18.46 -10.85 4.51
CA LEU A 172 -18.13 -11.04 3.10
C LEU A 172 -16.62 -10.95 2.80
N CYS A 173 -15.80 -10.54 3.77
CA CYS A 173 -14.36 -10.45 3.59
C CYS A 173 -13.71 -11.82 3.85
N ASP A 174 -13.25 -12.47 2.77
CA ASP A 174 -12.47 -13.71 2.88
C ASP A 174 -11.05 -13.44 3.41
N ASP A 175 -10.42 -14.49 3.93
CA ASP A 175 -9.14 -14.36 4.64
C ASP A 175 -7.99 -13.91 3.74
N SER A 176 -8.03 -14.25 2.45
CA SER A 176 -7.09 -13.73 1.45
C SER A 176 -7.21 -12.21 1.30
N THR A 177 -8.43 -11.68 1.22
CA THR A 177 -8.67 -10.23 1.18
C THR A 177 -8.25 -9.55 2.47
N LYS A 178 -8.49 -10.16 3.63
CA LYS A 178 -8.01 -9.65 4.94
C LYS A 178 -6.50 -9.48 4.95
N ILE A 179 -5.75 -10.48 4.47
CA ILE A 179 -4.29 -10.42 4.36
C ILE A 179 -3.84 -9.29 3.43
N GLU A 180 -4.48 -9.11 2.27
CA GLU A 180 -4.14 -8.01 1.37
C GLU A 180 -4.45 -6.63 1.97
N ILE A 181 -5.56 -6.49 2.70
CA ILE A 181 -5.88 -5.27 3.45
C ILE A 181 -4.79 -4.98 4.50
N LEU A 182 -4.38 -5.96 5.28
CA LEU A 182 -3.30 -5.79 6.26
C LEU A 182 -1.98 -5.43 5.58
N ASN A 183 -1.69 -5.97 4.40
CA ASN A 183 -0.52 -5.60 3.62
C ASN A 183 -0.56 -4.13 3.15
N VAL A 184 -1.74 -3.59 2.82
CA VAL A 184 -1.91 -2.16 2.54
C VAL A 184 -1.60 -1.32 3.80
N PHE A 185 -2.14 -1.71 4.96
CA PHE A 185 -1.85 -1.01 6.23
C PHE A 185 -0.39 -1.12 6.65
N HIS A 186 0.25 -2.28 6.45
CA HIS A 186 1.67 -2.43 6.71
C HIS A 186 2.51 -1.52 5.80
N SER A 187 2.22 -1.48 4.49
CA SER A 187 2.93 -0.61 3.56
C SER A 187 2.79 0.87 3.94
N THR A 188 1.58 1.30 4.26
CA THR A 188 1.27 2.69 4.60
C THR A 188 1.77 3.10 5.99
N SER A 189 1.84 2.18 6.94
CA SER A 189 2.41 2.44 8.28
C SER A 189 3.89 2.80 8.27
N LYS A 190 4.60 2.56 7.16
CA LYS A 190 5.99 3.01 6.97
C LYS A 190 6.09 4.51 6.70
N LEU A 191 4.99 5.15 6.29
CA LEU A 191 4.91 6.57 6.03
C LEU A 191 4.44 7.28 7.30
N GLN A 192 5.29 8.12 7.89
CA GLN A 192 4.99 8.76 9.17
C GLN A 192 3.70 9.58 9.15
N ASP A 193 3.49 10.41 8.14
CA ASP A 193 2.32 11.29 8.08
C ASP A 193 1.01 10.49 8.00
N VAL A 194 1.02 9.40 7.24
CA VAL A 194 -0.13 8.50 7.09
C VAL A 194 -0.41 7.76 8.39
N LEU A 195 0.64 7.22 9.02
CA LEU A 195 0.51 6.50 10.28
C LEU A 195 -0.06 7.41 11.39
N MET A 196 0.38 8.68 11.43
CA MET A 196 -0.16 9.66 12.37
C MET A 196 -1.64 9.90 12.11
N SER A 197 -2.05 10.18 10.88
CA SER A 197 -3.49 10.33 10.59
C SER A 197 -4.29 9.09 10.95
N LEU A 198 -3.80 7.88 10.66
CA LEU A 198 -4.47 6.64 11.08
C LEU A 198 -4.69 6.59 12.61
N LEU A 199 -3.69 6.99 13.39
CA LEU A 199 -3.77 7.05 14.84
C LEU A 199 -4.80 8.05 15.36
N PHE A 200 -4.85 9.26 14.79
CA PHE A 200 -5.68 10.35 15.32
C PHE A 200 -7.10 10.39 14.71
N ASP A 201 -7.24 10.07 13.43
CA ASP A 201 -8.48 10.32 12.68
C ASP A 201 -9.34 9.07 12.46
N TYR A 202 -8.74 7.87 12.57
CA TYR A 202 -9.39 6.62 12.15
C TYR A 202 -9.60 5.60 13.29
N GLY A 203 -9.20 5.90 14.53
CA GLY A 203 -9.31 4.96 15.64
C GLY A 203 -8.51 3.66 15.40
N PHE A 204 -7.37 3.78 14.72
CA PHE A 204 -6.62 2.64 14.21
C PHE A 204 -6.13 1.69 15.31
N LEU A 205 -5.72 2.20 16.48
CA LEU A 205 -5.31 1.37 17.62
C LEU A 205 -6.45 0.47 18.11
N LEU A 206 -7.64 1.04 18.31
CA LEU A 206 -8.82 0.28 18.72
C LEU A 206 -9.19 -0.79 17.70
N TRP A 207 -9.13 -0.47 16.41
CA TRP A 207 -9.38 -1.45 15.35
C TRP A 207 -8.38 -2.61 15.42
N LEU A 208 -7.08 -2.36 15.56
CA LEU A 208 -6.06 -3.39 15.71
C LEU A 208 -6.29 -4.27 16.95
N GLN A 209 -6.73 -3.70 18.08
CA GLN A 209 -7.05 -4.45 19.29
C GLN A 209 -8.17 -5.48 19.06
N ILE A 210 -9.16 -5.13 18.23
CA ILE A 210 -10.24 -6.05 17.84
C ILE A 210 -9.68 -7.15 16.94
N LEU A 211 -8.80 -6.81 15.99
CA LEU A 211 -8.25 -7.78 15.04
C LEU A 211 -7.45 -8.89 15.71
N ILE A 212 -6.58 -8.52 16.64
CA ILE A 212 -5.67 -9.46 17.33
C ILE A 212 -6.42 -10.61 18.01
N LYS A 213 -7.66 -10.38 18.45
CA LYS A 213 -8.46 -11.41 19.13
C LYS A 213 -8.88 -12.53 18.19
N ASN A 214 -9.16 -12.22 16.92
CA ASN A 214 -9.90 -13.08 16.00
C ASN A 214 -9.17 -13.31 14.65
N CYS A 215 -7.89 -12.96 14.53
CA CYS A 215 -7.16 -13.07 13.27
C CYS A 215 -6.42 -14.41 13.12
N SER A 216 -6.10 -14.77 11.88
CA SER A 216 -5.27 -15.93 11.56
C SER A 216 -3.81 -15.72 11.94
N SER A 217 -3.05 -16.82 12.01
CA SER A 217 -1.60 -16.85 12.19
C SER A 217 -0.84 -15.95 11.20
N GLU A 218 -1.23 -16.00 9.93
CA GLU A 218 -0.59 -15.18 8.89
C GLU A 218 -0.88 -13.69 9.08
N SER A 219 -2.12 -13.36 9.47
CA SER A 219 -2.48 -11.99 9.82
C SER A 219 -1.69 -11.47 11.03
N LEU A 220 -1.43 -12.32 12.04
CA LEU A 220 -0.62 -11.95 13.21
C LEU A 220 0.81 -11.55 12.83
N LYS A 221 1.42 -12.22 11.85
CA LYS A 221 2.76 -11.84 11.36
C LYS A 221 2.75 -10.43 10.78
N ILE A 222 1.76 -10.09 9.95
CA ILE A 222 1.67 -8.75 9.35
C ILE A 222 1.35 -7.69 10.42
N LEU A 223 0.44 -8.00 11.34
CA LEU A 223 0.12 -7.14 12.49
C LEU A 223 1.36 -6.84 13.33
N SER A 224 2.25 -7.82 13.51
CA SER A 224 3.51 -7.61 14.24
C SER A 224 4.39 -6.51 13.62
N LEU A 225 4.42 -6.43 12.29
CA LEU A 225 5.18 -5.42 11.55
C LEU A 225 4.51 -4.04 11.67
N ILE A 226 3.18 -3.98 11.67
CA ILE A 226 2.42 -2.75 11.89
C ILE A 226 2.67 -2.22 13.32
N ILE A 227 2.60 -3.10 14.33
CA ILE A 227 2.84 -2.76 15.74
C ILE A 227 4.28 -2.26 15.93
N LYS A 228 5.25 -2.89 15.27
CA LYS A 228 6.64 -2.42 15.25
C LYS A 228 6.74 -0.97 14.75
N ASN A 229 6.13 -0.67 13.60
CA ASN A 229 6.15 0.68 13.02
C ASN A 229 5.44 1.69 13.93
N LEU A 230 4.31 1.29 14.54
CA LEU A 230 3.59 2.09 15.53
C LEU A 230 4.45 2.43 16.74
N GLY A 231 5.08 1.42 17.36
CA GLY A 231 5.90 1.65 18.56
C GLY A 231 7.11 2.54 18.29
N LEU A 232 7.77 2.41 17.13
CA LEU A 232 8.83 3.32 16.72
C LEU A 232 8.34 4.76 16.58
N ARG A 233 7.09 4.96 16.12
CA ARG A 233 6.54 6.32 15.96
C ARG A 233 6.06 6.91 17.27
N LEU A 234 5.35 6.14 18.08
CA LEU A 234 4.80 6.60 19.36
C LEU A 234 5.88 7.06 20.33
N GLN A 235 7.13 6.57 20.20
CA GLN A 235 8.32 7.09 20.91
C GLN A 235 8.57 8.59 20.73
N SER A 236 8.06 9.19 19.65
CA SER A 236 8.21 10.63 19.36
C SER A 236 7.00 11.47 19.76
N ILE A 237 5.90 10.84 20.18
CA ILE A 237 4.65 11.52 20.52
C ILE A 237 4.58 11.68 22.04
N ASP A 238 4.11 12.84 22.50
CA ASP A 238 3.80 13.12 23.91
C ASP A 238 2.27 13.22 24.09
N ASN A 239 1.59 12.09 23.88
CA ASN A 239 0.14 11.98 24.06
C ASN A 239 -0.15 10.75 24.93
N GLN A 240 -0.48 11.00 26.20
CA GLN A 240 -0.68 9.95 27.21
C GLN A 240 -1.81 8.98 26.85
N VAL A 241 -2.88 9.46 26.19
CA VAL A 241 -4.02 8.60 25.82
C VAL A 241 -3.60 7.57 24.78
N GLN A 242 -2.90 7.98 23.74
CA GLN A 242 -2.44 7.07 22.68
C GLN A 242 -1.36 6.11 23.16
N LEU A 243 -0.51 6.55 24.08
CA LEU A 243 0.46 5.67 24.74
C LEU A 243 -0.28 4.56 25.52
N LEU A 244 -1.32 4.91 26.29
CA LEU A 244 -2.11 3.92 27.02
C LEU A 244 -2.88 2.97 26.09
N GLU A 245 -3.48 3.47 25.02
CA GLU A 245 -4.15 2.62 24.01
C GLU A 245 -3.18 1.66 23.33
N PHE A 246 -1.95 2.10 23.09
CA PHE A 246 -0.90 1.27 22.54
C PHE A 246 -0.40 0.22 23.56
N ASP A 247 -0.32 0.57 24.85
CA ASP A 247 -0.01 -0.39 25.92
C ASP A 247 -1.05 -1.51 25.96
N CYS A 248 -2.33 -1.16 25.90
CA CYS A 248 -3.41 -2.14 25.81
C CYS A 248 -3.28 -3.03 24.57
N LEU A 249 -2.94 -2.44 23.41
CA LEU A 249 -2.71 -3.18 22.17
C LEU A 249 -1.56 -4.17 22.32
N LEU A 250 -0.43 -3.74 22.87
CA LEU A 250 0.74 -4.60 23.12
C LEU A 250 0.39 -5.75 24.06
N MET A 251 -0.33 -5.47 25.15
CA MET A 251 -0.74 -6.50 26.12
C MET A 251 -1.65 -7.56 25.48
N LEU A 252 -2.61 -7.14 24.64
CA LEU A 252 -3.47 -8.07 23.90
C LEU A 252 -2.66 -8.89 22.89
N PHE A 253 -1.74 -8.25 22.16
CA PHE A 253 -0.88 -8.93 21.19
C PHE A 253 -0.02 -10.01 21.85
N ILE A 254 0.62 -9.68 22.98
CA ILE A 254 1.44 -10.60 23.76
C ILE A 254 0.59 -11.77 24.27
N ARG A 255 -0.61 -11.49 24.79
CA ARG A 255 -1.53 -12.55 25.26
C ARG A 255 -1.90 -13.51 24.13
N ARG A 256 -2.14 -13.00 22.92
CA ARG A 256 -2.45 -13.83 21.75
C ARG A 256 -1.25 -14.68 21.34
N LEU A 257 -0.04 -14.11 21.30
CA LEU A 257 1.17 -14.85 20.95
C LEU A 257 1.48 -16.01 21.91
N LYS A 258 1.20 -15.87 23.21
CA LYS A 258 1.36 -16.96 24.19
C LYS A 258 0.51 -18.18 23.84
N ASN A 259 -0.64 -17.98 23.21
CA ASN A 259 -1.54 -19.06 22.82
C ASN A 259 -1.12 -19.72 21.48
N GLU A 260 -0.24 -19.10 20.69
CA GLU A 260 0.22 -19.57 19.38
C GLU A 260 1.75 -19.75 19.36
N THR A 261 2.24 -20.71 20.14
CA THR A 261 3.67 -20.93 20.42
C THR A 261 4.53 -21.21 19.18
N THR A 262 3.95 -21.76 18.11
CA THR A 262 4.67 -22.13 16.87
C THR A 262 5.19 -20.94 16.09
N ILE A 263 4.55 -19.78 16.19
CA ILE A 263 4.89 -18.56 15.42
C ILE A 263 5.53 -17.50 16.32
N ALA A 264 5.41 -17.68 17.64
CA ALA A 264 5.94 -16.76 18.64
C ALA A 264 7.44 -16.49 18.47
N SER A 265 8.26 -17.49 18.13
CA SER A 265 9.70 -17.32 17.90
C SER A 265 10.00 -16.41 16.71
N SER A 266 9.33 -16.63 15.57
CA SER A 266 9.51 -15.82 14.35
C SER A 266 9.04 -14.36 14.51
N ILE A 267 8.01 -14.13 15.33
CA ILE A 267 7.46 -12.80 15.58
C ILE A 267 8.21 -12.07 16.71
N ALA A 268 8.72 -12.81 17.70
CA ALA A 268 9.36 -12.25 18.90
C ALA A 268 10.45 -11.25 18.52
N ASP A 269 11.38 -11.58 17.63
CA ASP A 269 12.49 -10.69 17.29
C ASP A 269 12.05 -9.34 16.70
N ASN A 270 10.96 -9.34 15.93
CA ASN A 270 10.43 -8.14 15.28
C ASN A 270 9.81 -7.15 16.28
N VAL A 271 9.15 -7.66 17.32
CA VAL A 271 8.37 -6.86 18.27
C VAL A 271 9.17 -6.61 19.56
N MET A 272 10.06 -7.52 19.95
CA MET A 272 10.90 -7.43 21.16
C MET A 272 11.74 -6.15 21.18
N SER A 273 12.42 -5.81 20.08
CA SER A 273 13.24 -4.59 20.00
C SER A 273 12.42 -3.31 20.17
N THR A 274 11.15 -3.33 19.75
CA THR A 274 10.22 -2.20 19.87
C THR A 274 9.65 -2.12 21.27
N ILE A 275 9.27 -3.27 21.84
CA ILE A 275 8.76 -3.38 23.20
C ILE A 275 9.83 -2.97 24.21
N VAL A 276 11.07 -3.44 24.09
CA VAL A 276 12.18 -3.08 25.01
C VAL A 276 12.44 -1.57 24.98
N LYS A 277 12.57 -0.97 23.80
CA LYS A 277 12.77 0.48 23.67
C LYS A 277 11.60 1.31 24.19
N TYR A 278 10.38 0.81 23.98
CA TYR A 278 9.17 1.48 24.47
C TYR A 278 9.04 1.35 26.00
N GLN A 279 9.40 0.20 26.59
CA GLN A 279 9.50 -0.01 28.03
C GLN A 279 10.53 0.91 28.70
N GLU A 280 11.67 1.15 28.07
CA GLU A 280 12.69 2.08 28.56
C GLU A 280 12.15 3.52 28.66
N ARG A 281 11.35 3.97 27.68
CA ARG A 281 10.70 5.27 27.71
C ARG A 281 9.62 5.38 28.79
N LEU A 282 8.80 4.35 28.99
CA LEU A 282 7.79 4.32 30.06
C LEU A 282 8.41 4.36 31.46
N LYS A 283 9.57 3.72 31.66
CA LYS A 283 10.35 3.82 32.91
C LYS A 283 10.83 5.23 33.21
N LEU A 284 11.05 6.06 32.17
CA LEU A 284 11.43 7.47 32.31
C LEU A 284 10.22 8.39 32.58
N SER A 285 8.99 7.99 32.22
CA SER A 285 7.79 8.84 32.34
C SER A 285 6.87 8.50 33.51
N VAL A 286 6.90 7.29 34.07
CA VAL A 286 6.02 6.88 35.18
C VAL A 286 6.78 6.10 36.24
N GLY A 287 6.69 6.54 37.50
CA GLY A 287 7.17 5.81 38.67
C GLY A 287 6.52 4.43 38.84
N ILE A 288 7.16 3.39 38.31
CA ILE A 288 7.35 2.01 38.80
C ILE A 288 6.17 1.29 39.53
N GLN A 289 4.90 1.46 39.16
CA GLN A 289 3.84 0.55 39.67
C GLN A 289 3.06 -0.24 38.62
N GLN A 290 2.95 0.24 37.38
CA GLN A 290 2.21 -0.48 36.32
C GLN A 290 3.07 -1.47 35.49
N ILE A 291 4.40 -1.47 35.68
CA ILE A 291 5.37 -2.23 34.85
C ILE A 291 5.46 -3.73 35.21
N LYS A 292 4.90 -4.17 36.36
CA LYS A 292 4.97 -5.57 36.81
C LYS A 292 4.36 -6.58 35.83
N HIS A 293 3.28 -6.22 35.13
CA HIS A 293 2.65 -7.11 34.15
C HIS A 293 3.42 -7.26 32.83
N ILE A 294 4.33 -6.33 32.54
CA ILE A 294 5.14 -6.31 31.33
C ILE A 294 6.49 -7.02 31.55
N ALA A 295 7.00 -7.06 32.79
CA ALA A 295 8.21 -7.82 33.16
C ALA A 295 8.08 -9.33 32.86
N ASP A 296 6.88 -9.88 32.97
CA ASP A 296 6.55 -11.25 32.56
C ASP A 296 6.89 -11.54 31.08
N TYR A 297 6.91 -10.53 30.21
CA TYR A 297 7.24 -10.69 28.79
C TYR A 297 8.71 -11.08 28.59
N SER A 298 9.65 -10.47 29.34
CA SER A 298 11.08 -10.81 29.29
C SER A 298 11.35 -12.25 29.73
N THR A 299 10.59 -12.73 30.71
CA THR A 299 10.65 -14.09 31.26
C THR A 299 10.07 -15.11 30.28
N ILE A 300 9.01 -14.73 29.55
CA ILE A 300 8.32 -15.60 28.60
C ILE A 300 9.10 -15.74 27.30
N VAL A 301 9.70 -14.67 26.80
CA VAL A 301 10.56 -14.73 25.60
C VAL A 301 11.85 -15.49 25.88
N LYS A 302 12.45 -15.34 27.07
CA LYS A 302 13.58 -16.20 27.51
C LYS A 302 13.19 -17.68 27.58
N LYS A 303 11.97 -18.00 28.02
CA LYS A 303 11.47 -19.39 28.03
C LYS A 303 11.26 -19.93 26.61
N THR A 304 10.74 -19.13 25.67
CA THR A 304 10.55 -19.57 24.28
C THR A 304 11.86 -19.65 23.49
N SER A 305 12.85 -18.79 23.75
CA SER A 305 14.18 -18.88 23.12
C SER A 305 14.98 -20.08 23.62
N LEU A 306 14.76 -20.51 24.87
CA LEU A 306 15.34 -21.75 25.41
C LEU A 306 14.72 -23.01 24.77
N LEU A 307 13.42 -22.97 24.45
CA LEU A 307 12.74 -24.09 23.78
C LEU A 307 13.20 -24.28 22.32
N SER A 308 13.59 -23.21 21.61
CA SER A 308 14.17 -23.32 20.25
C SER A 308 15.61 -23.83 20.22
N CYS A 309 16.29 -23.95 21.37
CA CYS A 309 17.63 -24.53 21.45
C CYS A 309 17.63 -26.03 21.84
N PHE A 310 16.45 -26.63 22.03
CA PHE A 310 16.28 -28.04 22.43
C PHE A 310 15.48 -28.89 21.43
N CYS A 311 15.35 -28.44 20.17
CA CYS A 311 14.89 -29.26 19.05
C CYS A 311 15.93 -29.30 17.94
#